data_AF-A0A9C9XTT1-F1
#
_entry.id   AF-A0A9C9XTT1-F1
#
_cell.length_a   1.000
_cell.length_b   1.000
_cell.length_c   1.000
_cell.angle_alpha   90.00
_cell.angle_beta   90.00
_cell.angle_gamma   90.00
#
_symmetry.space_group_name_H-M   'P 1'
#
loop_
_entity.id
_entity.type
_entity.pdbx_description
1 polymer ?
#
loop_
_entity_poly.entity_id
_entity_poly.type
_entity_poly.pdbx_seq_one_letter_code
_entity_poly.pdbx_strand_id
1 'polypeptide(L)'
;AATNRDLENAVKEMKFREDLYYRLNVFPIYLPPLRERRTDILLLAEYFLEKYARENNKNIRRISTSAIDLLIQYHWPGNVRELQNCIERAVLICDDQTIKSIHLPPSLQSADSVRSSRPLSLAAAVENFERELIVEALKKNKGNQTRAARYLDTSLRIINYKIHNYGIDPRQFKVK
;
A
#
# COMPACT_ATOMS: atom_id res chain seq x y z
N ALA A 1 6.10 33.58 -2.31
CA ALA A 1 4.73 33.06 -2.21
C ALA A 1 4.70 31.63 -2.73
N ALA A 2 3.74 30.79 -2.31
CA ALA A 2 3.61 29.41 -2.79
C ALA A 2 2.16 29.17 -3.26
N THR A 3 1.98 28.34 -4.30
CA THR A 3 0.67 28.03 -4.89
C THR A 3 0.66 26.60 -5.42
N ASN A 4 -0.51 25.95 -5.39
CA ASN A 4 -0.76 24.64 -5.99
C ASN A 4 -1.32 24.73 -7.41
N ARG A 5 -1.53 25.94 -7.92
CA ARG A 5 -2.02 26.21 -9.28
C ARG A 5 -0.88 26.55 -10.20
N ASP A 6 -1.02 26.13 -11.46
CA ASP A 6 -0.13 26.54 -12.53
C ASP A 6 -0.36 28.03 -12.86
N LEU A 7 0.57 28.87 -12.40
CA LEU A 7 0.49 30.31 -12.62
C LEU A 7 0.72 30.69 -14.08
N GLU A 8 1.48 29.90 -14.83
CA GLU A 8 1.75 30.19 -16.24
C GLU A 8 0.45 30.06 -17.07
N ASN A 9 -0.30 28.98 -16.83
CA ASN A 9 -1.62 28.80 -17.42
C ASN A 9 -2.62 29.85 -16.93
N ALA A 10 -2.57 30.24 -15.65
CA ALA A 10 -3.45 31.28 -15.12
C ALA A 10 -3.20 32.67 -15.74
N VAL A 11 -1.95 32.99 -16.11
CA VAL A 11 -1.62 34.21 -16.87
C VAL A 11 -2.18 34.12 -18.29
N LYS A 12 -2.01 32.98 -18.98
CA LYS A 12 -2.55 32.75 -20.34
C LYS A 12 -4.08 32.89 -20.38
N GLU A 13 -4.78 32.43 -19.34
CA GLU A 13 -6.24 32.55 -19.20
C GLU A 13 -6.72 33.94 -18.71
N MET A 14 -5.82 34.93 -18.57
CA MET A 14 -6.10 36.26 -17.99
C MET A 14 -6.70 36.23 -16.57
N LYS A 15 -6.53 35.12 -15.84
CA LYS A 15 -6.98 34.96 -14.44
C LYS A 15 -5.93 35.42 -13.44
N PHE A 16 -4.70 35.67 -13.88
CA PHE A 16 -3.60 36.13 -13.04
C PHE A 16 -2.84 37.24 -13.75
N ARG A 17 -2.41 38.26 -13.00
CA ARG A 17 -1.71 39.41 -13.58
C ARG A 17 -0.28 39.03 -13.94
N GLU A 18 0.11 39.38 -15.16
CA GLU A 18 1.43 39.12 -15.71
C GLU A 18 2.55 39.83 -14.93
N ASP A 19 2.32 41.08 -14.52
CA ASP A 19 3.29 41.88 -13.75
C ASP A 19 3.66 41.23 -12.40
N LEU A 20 2.69 40.59 -11.75
CA LEU A 20 2.85 39.92 -10.47
C LEU A 20 3.50 38.54 -10.67
N TYR A 21 3.19 37.85 -11.77
CA TYR A 21 3.81 36.58 -12.10
C TYR A 21 5.33 36.73 -12.23
N TYR A 22 5.83 37.71 -12.98
CA TYR A 22 7.27 37.91 -13.14
C TYR A 22 7.99 38.34 -11.85
N ARG A 23 7.30 39.03 -10.92
CA ARG A 23 7.86 39.35 -9.59
C ARG A 23 7.91 38.16 -8.64
N LEU A 24 6.98 37.21 -8.79
CA LEU A 24 6.91 36.02 -7.95
C LEU A 24 7.76 34.87 -8.51
N ASN A 25 7.87 34.77 -9.84
CA ASN A 25 8.55 33.69 -10.55
C ASN A 25 10.02 34.01 -10.86
N VAL A 26 10.74 34.62 -9.90
CA VAL A 26 12.17 34.96 -10.07
C VAL A 26 13.04 33.71 -9.95
N PHE A 27 12.70 32.82 -9.02
CA PHE A 27 13.39 31.55 -8.82
C PHE A 27 12.37 30.46 -8.43
N PRO A 28 11.79 29.74 -9.39
CA PRO A 28 10.79 28.72 -9.09
C PRO A 28 11.44 27.52 -8.40
N ILE A 29 10.88 27.13 -7.25
CA ILE A 29 11.18 25.87 -6.58
C ILE A 29 9.98 24.95 -6.76
N TYR A 30 10.18 23.88 -7.54
CA TYR A 30 9.15 22.87 -7.75
C TYR A 30 9.22 21.84 -6.63
N LEU A 31 8.11 21.70 -5.89
CA LEU A 31 7.99 20.70 -4.85
C LEU A 31 7.40 19.41 -5.44
N PRO A 32 8.18 18.32 -5.59
CA PRO A 32 7.65 17.09 -6.18
C PRO A 32 6.59 16.48 -5.25
N PRO A 33 5.53 15.87 -5.80
CA PRO A 33 4.54 15.15 -5.00
C PRO A 33 5.17 13.97 -4.27
N LEU A 34 4.54 13.53 -3.18
CA LEU A 34 5.03 12.48 -2.30
C LEU A 34 5.30 11.15 -3.05
N ARG A 35 4.49 10.85 -4.08
CA ARG A 35 4.63 9.66 -4.94
C ARG A 35 5.96 9.59 -5.73
N GLU A 36 6.58 10.74 -5.99
CA GLU A 36 7.87 10.83 -6.71
C GLU A 36 9.06 10.68 -5.76
N ARG A 37 8.84 10.79 -4.44
CA ARG A 37 9.84 10.69 -3.38
C ARG A 37 9.54 9.53 -2.43
N ARG A 38 9.43 8.32 -2.98
CA ARG A 38 8.96 7.14 -2.23
C ARG A 38 9.81 6.79 -1.01
N THR A 39 11.11 7.07 -1.06
CA THR A 39 12.04 6.90 0.07
C THR A 39 11.65 7.72 1.29
N ASP A 40 11.04 8.89 1.07
CA ASP A 40 10.67 9.83 2.14
C ASP A 40 9.39 9.37 2.84
N ILE A 41 8.55 8.55 2.20
CA ILE A 41 7.27 8.09 2.76
C ILE A 41 7.50 7.37 4.09
N LEU A 42 8.47 6.46 4.14
CA LEU A 42 8.76 5.69 5.35
C LEU A 42 9.30 6.59 6.46
N LEU A 43 10.27 7.46 6.14
CA LEU A 43 10.85 8.39 7.11
C LEU A 43 9.79 9.35 7.70
N LEU A 44 8.91 9.87 6.85
CA LEU A 44 7.80 10.72 7.28
C LEU A 44 6.78 9.94 8.11
N ALA A 45 6.46 8.70 7.73
CA ALA A 45 5.55 7.86 8.48
C ALA A 45 6.08 7.53 9.87
N GLU A 46 7.37 7.22 10.01
CA GLU A 46 8.03 6.99 11.29
C GLU A 46 8.05 8.25 12.16
N TYR A 47 8.35 9.41 11.57
CA TYR A 47 8.29 10.69 12.27
C TYR A 47 6.89 10.99 12.81
N PHE A 48 5.84 10.83 11.99
CA PHE A 48 4.47 11.04 12.43
C PHE A 48 4.04 10.02 13.48
N LEU A 49 4.46 8.76 13.33
CA LEU A 49 4.20 7.71 14.30
C LEU A 49 4.74 8.10 15.68
N GLU A 50 6.02 8.49 15.76
CA GLU A 50 6.64 8.87 17.03
C GLU A 50 5.96 10.09 17.64
N LYS A 51 5.68 11.10 16.82
CA LYS A 51 4.99 12.32 17.24
C LYS A 51 3.63 12.01 17.86
N TYR A 52 2.77 11.29 17.13
CA TYR A 52 1.40 11.01 17.57
C TYR A 52 1.32 9.95 18.67
N ALA A 53 2.24 8.98 18.70
CA ALA A 53 2.35 8.04 19.81
C ALA A 53 2.65 8.78 21.11
N ARG A 54 3.55 9.77 21.08
CA ARG A 54 3.88 10.62 22.23
C ARG A 54 2.71 11.51 22.65
N GLU A 55 2.06 12.18 21.69
CA GLU A 55 0.90 13.05 21.97
C GLU A 55 -0.30 12.29 22.56
N ASN A 56 -0.50 11.03 22.15
CA ASN A 56 -1.62 10.20 22.61
C ASN A 56 -1.25 9.23 23.76
N ASN A 57 -0.04 9.33 24.33
CA ASN A 57 0.47 8.44 25.37
C ASN A 57 0.36 6.94 25.02
N LYS A 58 0.54 6.59 23.74
CA LYS A 58 0.52 5.20 23.26
C LYS A 58 1.93 4.65 23.06
N ASN A 59 2.12 3.37 23.39
CA ASN A 59 3.40 2.67 23.24
C ASN A 59 3.52 1.98 21.87
N ILE A 60 3.23 2.70 20.79
CA ILE A 60 3.38 2.18 19.43
C ILE A 60 4.80 2.46 18.95
N ARG A 61 5.54 1.41 18.59
CA ARG A 61 6.97 1.52 18.27
C ARG A 61 7.31 1.21 16.82
N ARG A 62 6.40 0.55 16.09
CA ARG A 62 6.71 0.01 14.76
C ARG A 62 5.51 0.03 13.83
N ILE A 63 5.80 0.05 12.55
CA ILE A 63 4.87 -0.20 11.45
C ILE A 63 5.22 -1.59 10.89
N SER A 64 4.22 -2.46 10.69
CA SER A 64 4.44 -3.78 10.10
C SER A 64 4.92 -3.64 8.65
N THR A 65 5.72 -4.59 8.17
CA THR A 65 6.17 -4.62 6.77
C THR A 65 4.99 -4.54 5.79
N SER A 66 3.90 -5.26 6.08
CA SER A 66 2.68 -5.22 5.28
C SER A 66 2.00 -3.85 5.23
N ALA A 67 2.11 -3.03 6.28
CA ALA A 67 1.57 -1.68 6.28
C ALA A 67 2.51 -0.72 5.54
N ILE A 68 3.83 -0.90 5.69
CA ILE A 68 4.85 -0.14 4.94
C ILE A 68 4.65 -0.33 3.43
N ASP A 69 4.44 -1.58 2.99
CA ASP A 69 4.22 -1.88 1.57
C ASP A 69 3.02 -1.12 1.01
N LEU A 70 1.90 -1.07 1.75
CA LEU A 70 0.71 -0.31 1.35
C LEU A 70 0.97 1.20 1.30
N LEU A 71 1.69 1.74 2.30
CA LEU A 71 2.06 3.16 2.32
C LEU A 71 2.94 3.54 1.12
N ILE A 72 3.87 2.67 0.71
CA ILE A 72 4.79 2.92 -0.42
C ILE A 72 4.06 2.79 -1.78
N GLN A 73 3.11 1.87 -1.89
CA GLN A 73 2.39 1.62 -3.14
C GLN A 73 1.34 2.68 -3.45
N TYR A 74 0.82 3.37 -2.43
CA TYR A 74 -0.23 4.36 -2.58
C TYR A 74 0.24 5.64 -3.27
N HIS A 75 -0.67 6.28 -4.02
CA HIS A 75 -0.35 7.42 -4.87
C HIS A 75 -0.43 8.79 -4.16
N TRP A 76 -0.89 8.82 -2.90
CA TRP A 76 -0.92 9.99 -2.01
C TRP A 76 -1.43 11.29 -2.67
N PRO A 77 -2.71 11.34 -3.10
CA PRO A 77 -3.28 12.52 -3.76
C PRO A 77 -3.23 13.79 -2.90
N GLY A 78 -3.31 13.66 -1.58
CA GLY A 78 -3.16 14.75 -0.60
C GLY A 78 -1.74 14.92 -0.07
N ASN A 79 -0.74 14.28 -0.68
CA ASN A 79 0.68 14.34 -0.33
C ASN A 79 0.92 14.09 1.18
N VAL A 80 1.87 14.83 1.77
CA VAL A 80 2.30 14.70 3.17
C VAL A 80 1.15 14.89 4.15
N ARG A 81 0.17 15.74 3.83
CA ARG A 81 -0.96 16.01 4.73
C ARG A 81 -1.88 14.81 4.87
N GLU A 82 -2.09 14.08 3.78
CA GLU A 82 -2.86 12.84 3.81
C GLU A 82 -2.11 11.72 4.54
N LEU A 83 -0.79 11.59 4.31
CA LEU A 83 0.05 10.66 5.05
C LEU A 83 0.00 10.94 6.56
N GLN A 84 0.12 12.21 6.95
CA GLN A 84 0.02 12.65 8.34
C GLN A 84 -1.31 12.20 8.96
N ASN A 85 -2.44 12.54 8.33
CA ASN A 85 -3.77 12.18 8.83
C ASN A 85 -3.98 10.66 8.90
N CYS A 86 -3.43 9.93 7.93
CA CYS A 86 -3.48 8.47 7.90
C CYS A 86 -2.78 7.86 9.12
N ILE A 87 -1.55 8.30 9.41
CA ILE A 87 -0.76 7.78 10.54
C ILE A 87 -1.38 8.19 11.87
N GLU A 88 -1.85 9.43 12.01
CA GLU A 88 -2.57 9.90 13.20
C GLU A 88 -3.76 9.00 13.52
N ARG A 89 -4.63 8.74 12.52
CA ARG A 89 -5.77 7.84 12.67
C ARG A 89 -5.34 6.42 13.02
N ALA A 90 -4.28 5.91 12.39
CA ALA A 90 -3.78 4.57 12.67
C ALA A 90 -3.28 4.46 14.12
N VAL A 91 -2.62 5.48 14.66
CA VAL A 91 -2.22 5.56 16.08
C VAL A 91 -3.44 5.54 17.00
N LEU A 92 -4.49 6.32 16.69
CA LEU A 92 -5.70 6.37 17.50
C LEU A 92 -6.42 5.02 17.59
N ILE A 93 -6.46 4.26 16.49
CA ILE A 93 -7.16 2.96 16.42
C ILE A 93 -6.29 1.80 16.92
N CYS A 94 -4.96 1.91 16.82
CA CYS A 94 -4.07 0.82 17.18
C CYS A 94 -3.95 0.67 18.71
N ASP A 95 -4.38 -0.49 19.22
CA ASP A 95 -4.24 -0.85 20.63
C ASP A 95 -2.98 -1.69 20.92
N ASP A 96 -2.36 -2.20 19.85
CA ASP A 96 -1.10 -2.94 19.88
C ASP A 96 0.13 -2.02 19.85
N GLN A 97 1.32 -2.58 20.09
CA GLN A 97 2.59 -1.86 19.93
C GLN A 97 3.04 -1.69 18.46
N THR A 98 2.25 -2.18 17.49
CA THR A 98 2.61 -2.20 16.06
C THR A 98 1.41 -1.86 15.17
N ILE A 99 1.59 -0.87 14.28
CA ILE A 99 0.61 -0.53 13.25
C ILE A 99 0.62 -1.62 12.18
N LYS A 100 -0.52 -2.30 12.02
CA LYS A 100 -0.77 -3.31 11.01
C LYS A 100 -1.61 -2.72 9.87
N SER A 101 -1.67 -3.41 8.74
CA SER A 101 -2.45 -2.99 7.56
C SER A 101 -3.93 -2.72 7.90
N ILE A 102 -4.49 -3.46 8.86
CA ILE A 102 -5.88 -3.31 9.34
C ILE A 102 -6.15 -1.97 10.03
N HIS A 103 -5.12 -1.29 10.54
CA HIS A 103 -5.24 0.01 11.20
C HIS A 103 -5.18 1.18 10.19
N LEU A 104 -4.77 0.91 8.95
CA LEU A 104 -4.73 1.90 7.88
C LEU A 104 -6.14 2.13 7.30
N PRO A 105 -6.42 3.29 6.69
CA PRO A 105 -7.68 3.54 5.99
C PRO A 105 -8.01 2.49 4.92
N PRO A 106 -9.29 2.18 4.66
CA PRO A 106 -9.69 1.24 3.60
C PRO A 106 -9.12 1.57 2.23
N SER A 107 -8.98 2.87 1.90
CA SER A 107 -8.37 3.34 0.65
C SER A 107 -6.93 2.84 0.44
N LEU A 108 -6.19 2.59 1.53
CA LEU A 108 -4.85 2.02 1.53
C LEU A 108 -4.86 0.50 1.57
N GLN A 109 -5.83 -0.10 2.28
CA GLN A 109 -6.01 -1.55 2.32
C GLN A 109 -6.38 -2.12 0.94
N SER A 110 -7.09 -1.35 0.13
CA SER A 110 -7.47 -1.68 -1.23
C SER A 110 -6.44 -1.22 -2.28
N ALA A 111 -5.16 -1.04 -1.94
CA ALA A 111 -4.15 -0.64 -2.94
C ALA A 111 -4.00 -1.66 -4.10
N ASP A 112 -4.46 -2.91 -3.92
CA ASP A 112 -4.66 -3.89 -5.00
C ASP A 112 -5.86 -3.60 -5.92
N SER A 113 -6.82 -2.77 -5.50
CA SER A 113 -8.01 -2.44 -6.30
C SER A 113 -7.82 -1.27 -7.26
N VAL A 114 -6.76 -0.46 -7.13
CA VAL A 114 -6.53 0.69 -8.03
C VAL A 114 -5.67 0.32 -9.24
N ARG A 115 -5.02 -0.86 -9.24
CA ARG A 115 -4.36 -1.42 -10.43
C ARG A 115 -5.28 -2.28 -11.30
N SER A 116 -6.52 -2.53 -10.89
CA SER A 116 -7.50 -3.21 -11.74
C SER A 116 -8.68 -2.30 -12.06
N SER A 117 -8.47 -1.38 -13.00
CA SER A 117 -9.55 -0.76 -13.77
C SER A 117 -10.21 -1.73 -14.77
N ARG A 118 -10.13 -3.03 -14.51
CA ARG A 118 -11.02 -4.05 -15.09
C ARG A 118 -11.76 -4.68 -13.92
N PRO A 119 -13.08 -4.88 -14.01
CA PRO A 119 -13.71 -5.80 -13.07
C PRO A 119 -12.95 -7.12 -13.21
N LEU A 120 -12.27 -7.58 -12.14
CA LEU A 120 -11.82 -8.96 -12.10
C LEU A 120 -13.09 -9.78 -12.35
N SER A 121 -13.12 -10.54 -13.44
CA SER A 121 -14.20 -11.49 -13.62
C SER A 121 -14.26 -12.35 -12.37
N LEU A 122 -15.47 -12.78 -11.96
CA LEU A 122 -15.61 -13.67 -10.80
C LEU A 122 -14.64 -14.87 -10.90
N ALA A 123 -14.41 -15.36 -12.12
CA ALA A 123 -13.43 -16.39 -12.41
C ALA A 123 -12.00 -16.00 -12.00
N ALA A 124 -11.51 -14.81 -12.35
CA ALA A 124 -10.17 -14.34 -11.98
C ALA A 124 -10.03 -14.10 -10.47
N ALA A 125 -11.06 -13.59 -9.80
CA ALA A 125 -11.05 -13.39 -8.36
C ALA A 125 -11.00 -14.73 -7.60
N VAL A 126 -11.81 -15.70 -8.02
CA VAL A 126 -11.78 -17.06 -7.48
C VAL A 126 -10.42 -17.71 -7.74
N GLU A 127 -9.86 -17.56 -8.94
CA GLU A 127 -8.56 -18.13 -9.29
C GLU A 127 -7.43 -17.61 -8.38
N ASN A 128 -7.39 -16.29 -8.15
CA ASN A 128 -6.38 -15.67 -7.30
C ASN A 128 -6.52 -16.14 -5.85
N PHE A 129 -7.75 -16.18 -5.34
CA PHE A 129 -8.00 -16.65 -3.98
C PHE A 129 -7.63 -18.14 -3.79
N GLU A 130 -7.97 -18.99 -4.78
CA GLU A 130 -7.57 -20.40 -4.77
C GLU A 130 -6.06 -20.58 -4.83
N ARG A 131 -5.37 -19.76 -5.63
CA ARG A 131 -3.90 -19.77 -5.73
C ARG A 131 -3.25 -19.44 -4.40
N GLU A 132 -3.73 -18.41 -3.71
CA GLU A 132 -3.23 -18.00 -2.39
C GLU A 132 -3.41 -19.11 -1.34
N LEU A 133 -4.60 -19.71 -1.27
CA LEU A 133 -4.89 -20.82 -0.35
C LEU A 133 -3.97 -22.02 -0.58
N ILE A 134 -3.71 -22.38 -1.84
CA ILE A 134 -2.81 -23.49 -2.18
C ILE A 134 -1.37 -23.18 -1.77
N VAL A 135 -0.89 -21.97 -2.03
CA VAL A 135 0.46 -21.55 -1.63
C VAL A 135 0.61 -21.55 -0.10
N GLU A 136 -0.38 -21.06 0.64
CA GLU A 136 -0.35 -21.06 2.10
C GLU A 136 -0.34 -22.49 2.66
N ALA A 137 -1.18 -23.37 2.13
CA ALA A 137 -1.23 -24.77 2.52
C ALA A 137 0.09 -25.50 2.21
N LEU A 138 0.72 -25.22 1.07
CA LEU A 138 2.02 -25.78 0.70
C LEU A 138 3.15 -25.26 1.63
N LYS A 139 3.14 -23.98 2.00
CA LYS A 139 4.08 -23.40 2.96
C LYS A 139 3.96 -24.07 4.34
N LYS A 140 2.73 -24.19 4.87
CA LYS A 140 2.46 -24.84 6.16
C LYS A 140 2.88 -26.32 6.17
N ASN A 141 2.73 -26.99 5.04
CA ASN A 141 3.03 -28.41 4.90
C ASN A 141 4.39 -28.72 4.25
N LYS A 142 5.30 -27.74 4.20
CA LYS A 142 6.69 -27.90 3.69
C LYS A 142 6.74 -28.53 2.28
N GLY A 143 5.86 -28.10 1.38
CA GLY A 143 5.80 -28.61 0.01
C GLY A 143 5.21 -30.02 -0.13
N ASN A 144 4.66 -30.60 0.94
CA ASN A 144 3.95 -31.88 0.86
C ASN A 144 2.52 -31.69 0.34
N GLN A 145 2.32 -31.96 -0.95
CA GLN A 145 1.04 -31.81 -1.65
C GLN A 145 -0.08 -32.65 -1.03
N THR A 146 0.21 -33.87 -0.57
CA THR A 146 -0.79 -34.75 0.06
C THR A 146 -1.30 -34.17 1.38
N ARG A 147 -0.41 -33.60 2.19
CA ARG A 147 -0.79 -32.93 3.43
C ARG A 147 -1.48 -31.59 3.17
N ALA A 148 -1.03 -30.83 2.18
CA ALA A 148 -1.69 -29.59 1.76
C ALA A 148 -3.13 -29.84 1.28
N ALA A 149 -3.36 -30.92 0.52
CA ALA A 149 -4.70 -31.31 0.09
C ALA A 149 -5.62 -31.67 1.27
N ARG A 150 -5.12 -32.44 2.23
CA ARG A 150 -5.86 -32.74 3.47
C ARG A 150 -6.14 -31.48 4.31
N TYR A 151 -5.18 -30.55 4.36
CA TYR A 151 -5.33 -29.30 5.09
C TYR A 151 -6.42 -28.40 4.49
N LEU A 152 -6.56 -28.43 3.16
CA LEU A 152 -7.60 -27.69 2.42
C LEU A 152 -8.90 -28.50 2.23
N ASP A 153 -9.04 -29.63 2.93
CA ASP A 153 -10.18 -30.55 2.84
C ASP A 153 -10.57 -30.92 1.39
N THR A 154 -9.56 -31.24 0.58
CA THR A 154 -9.75 -31.57 -0.84
C THR A 154 -8.87 -32.74 -1.28
N SER A 155 -9.07 -33.20 -2.52
CA SER A 155 -8.32 -34.33 -3.06
C SER A 155 -6.95 -33.90 -3.62
N LEU A 156 -5.97 -34.80 -3.52
CA LEU A 156 -4.65 -34.61 -4.12
C LEU A 156 -4.76 -34.35 -5.64
N ARG A 157 -5.73 -34.96 -6.31
CA ARG A 157 -5.97 -34.78 -7.75
C ARG A 157 -6.39 -33.35 -8.09
N ILE A 158 -7.31 -32.76 -7.31
CA ILE A 158 -7.77 -31.38 -7.52
C ILE A 158 -6.63 -30.39 -7.25
N ILE A 159 -5.86 -30.62 -6.20
CA ILE A 159 -4.72 -29.77 -5.85
C ILE A 159 -3.63 -29.84 -6.91
N ASN A 160 -3.27 -31.03 -7.39
CA ASN A 160 -2.26 -31.17 -8.44
C ASN A 160 -2.69 -30.52 -9.75
N TYR A 161 -3.98 -30.64 -10.11
CA TYR A 161 -4.55 -29.96 -11.26
C TYR A 161 -4.42 -28.43 -11.13
N LYS A 162 -4.81 -27.87 -9.97
CA LYS A 162 -4.71 -26.43 -9.70
C LYS A 162 -3.26 -25.94 -9.63
N ILE A 163 -2.36 -26.70 -9.00
CA ILE A 163 -0.92 -26.40 -8.95
C ILE A 163 -0.34 -26.27 -10.36
N HIS A 164 -0.67 -27.22 -11.24
CA HIS A 164 -0.22 -27.20 -12.63
C HIS A 164 -0.81 -26.01 -13.40
N ASN A 165 -2.13 -25.78 -13.28
CA ASN A 165 -2.81 -24.69 -13.97
C ASN A 165 -2.34 -23.29 -13.52
N TYR A 166 -2.00 -23.14 -12.24
CA TYR A 166 -1.52 -21.86 -11.68
C TYR A 166 0.00 -21.71 -11.73
N GLY A 167 0.73 -22.69 -12.29
CA GLY A 167 2.20 -22.64 -12.40
C GLY A 167 2.93 -22.61 -11.05
N ILE A 168 2.33 -23.18 -10.00
CA ILE A 168 2.94 -23.24 -8.66
C ILE A 168 3.98 -24.36 -8.66
N ASP A 169 5.21 -24.10 -8.23
CA ASP A 169 6.23 -25.15 -8.02
C ASP A 169 6.29 -25.58 -6.53
N PRO A 170 5.79 -26.77 -6.17
CA PRO A 170 5.73 -27.22 -4.79
C PRO A 170 7.11 -27.52 -4.19
N ARG A 171 8.15 -27.68 -5.03
CA ARG A 171 9.52 -27.93 -4.59
C ARG A 171 10.14 -26.71 -3.92
N GLN A 172 9.69 -25.51 -4.27
CA GLN A 172 10.15 -24.26 -3.65
C GLN A 172 9.80 -24.17 -2.16
N PHE A 173 8.81 -24.93 -1.70
CA PHE A 173 8.35 -24.95 -0.32
C PHE A 173 8.89 -26.14 0.49
N LYS A 174 9.69 -27.02 -0.12
CA LYS A 174 10.38 -28.08 0.61
C LYS A 174 11.59 -27.50 1.34
N VAL A 175 11.57 -27.59 2.65
CA VAL A 175 12.74 -27.28 3.49
C VAL A 175 13.80 -28.35 3.19
N LYS A 176 15.05 -27.92 2.92
CA LYS A 176 16.21 -28.81 2.80
C LYS A 176 16.42 -29.61 4.08
#